data_AF-A0A7S3WND2-F1
#
_entry.id   AF-A0A7S3WND2-F1
#
_cell.length_a   1.000
_cell.length_b   1.000
_cell.length_c   1.000
_cell.angle_alpha   90.00
_cell.angle_beta   90.00
_cell.angle_gamma   90.00
#
_symmetry.space_group_name_H-M   'P 1'
#
loop_
_entity.id
_entity.type
_entity.pdbx_description
1 polymer ?
#
loop_
_entity_poly.entity_id
_entity_poly.type
_entity_poly.pdbx_seq_one_letter_code
_entity_poly.pdbx_strand_id
1 'polypeptide(L)'
;ENDILGDLERDEKGNVIVLQNSEGDNVDIENRPTNQRGYLIDPKSGDIIENKNGQKMFDADDIDERGEIPAPFCVEKHNFNPHDLQGNFDHDENGKPIILKNSRGDLVDKKGRRVNKKGWLVYNANLVDRHGRKKFDRRQLVD
;
A
#
# COMPACT_ATOMS: atom_id res chain seq x y z
N GLU A 1 16.73 12.36 -4.28
CA GLU A 1 16.19 11.02 -4.55
C GLU A 1 15.87 10.46 -3.18
N ASN A 2 14.63 10.07 -2.93
CA ASN A 2 14.21 9.56 -1.63
C ASN A 2 14.43 8.05 -1.65
N ASP A 3 15.62 7.63 -1.27
CA ASP A 3 15.99 6.21 -1.21
C ASP A 3 15.81 5.71 0.21
N ILE A 4 14.97 4.71 0.41
CA ILE A 4 14.68 4.12 1.73
C ILE A 4 15.11 2.65 1.79
N LEU A 5 15.63 2.09 0.71
CA LEU A 5 16.06 0.71 0.67
C LEU A 5 17.45 0.59 1.30
N GLY A 6 17.64 -0.48 2.09
CA GLY A 6 18.98 -0.89 2.52
C GLY A 6 19.80 -1.35 1.33
N ASP A 7 21.11 -1.50 1.55
CA ASP A 7 21.97 -2.15 0.54
C ASP A 7 21.70 -3.66 0.57
N LEU A 8 20.99 -4.15 -0.43
CA LEU A 8 20.41 -5.49 -0.44
C LEU A 8 20.70 -6.21 -1.76
N GLU A 9 20.96 -7.50 -1.65
CA GLU A 9 21.06 -8.37 -2.82
C GLU A 9 19.70 -8.59 -3.48
N ARG A 10 19.73 -8.97 -4.75
CA ARG A 10 18.55 -9.37 -5.50
C ARG A 10 18.72 -10.78 -6.04
N ASP A 11 17.64 -11.55 -6.01
CA ASP A 11 17.60 -12.86 -6.64
C ASP A 11 17.62 -12.75 -8.19
N GLU A 12 17.70 -13.90 -8.87
CA GLU A 12 17.70 -13.97 -10.34
C GLU A 12 16.44 -13.38 -11.00
N LYS A 13 15.36 -13.18 -10.23
CA LYS A 13 14.10 -12.58 -10.67
C LYS A 13 14.02 -11.08 -10.33
N GLY A 14 15.05 -10.53 -9.69
CA GLY A 14 15.14 -9.14 -9.28
C GLY A 14 14.44 -8.81 -7.95
N ASN A 15 13.96 -9.81 -7.21
CA ASN A 15 13.37 -9.60 -5.89
C ASN A 15 14.46 -9.32 -4.87
N VAL A 16 14.19 -8.40 -3.94
CA VAL A 16 15.09 -8.06 -2.84
C VAL A 16 15.19 -9.24 -1.85
N ILE A 17 16.41 -9.56 -1.45
CA ILE A 17 16.71 -10.57 -0.43
C ILE A 17 17.04 -9.82 0.87
N VAL A 18 16.19 -9.98 1.89
CA VAL A 18 16.40 -9.41 3.21
C VAL A 18 17.26 -10.36 4.03
N LEU A 19 18.38 -9.85 4.58
CA LEU A 19 19.30 -10.64 5.41
C LEU A 19 18.82 -10.63 6.86
N GLN A 20 19.25 -11.63 7.63
CA GLN A 20 19.04 -11.66 9.08
C GLN A 20 20.38 -11.73 9.80
N ASN A 21 20.52 -10.95 10.86
CA ASN A 21 21.70 -11.01 11.73
C ASN A 21 21.63 -12.27 12.64
N SER A 22 22.64 -12.46 13.49
CA SER A 22 22.69 -13.60 14.43
C SER A 22 21.57 -13.63 15.48
N GLU A 23 20.89 -12.51 15.69
CA GLU A 23 19.78 -12.36 16.63
C GLU A 23 18.42 -12.61 15.94
N GLY A 24 18.42 -12.77 14.62
CA GLY A 24 17.23 -12.99 13.80
C GLY A 24 16.57 -11.70 13.29
N ASP A 25 17.17 -10.53 13.55
CA ASP A 25 16.65 -9.25 13.07
C ASP A 25 16.99 -9.04 11.60
N ASN A 26 16.06 -8.42 10.88
CA ASN A 26 16.25 -8.09 9.47
C ASN A 26 17.24 -6.92 9.31
N VAL A 27 18.25 -7.13 8.47
CA VAL A 27 19.33 -6.15 8.23
C VAL A 27 19.71 -6.09 6.76
N ASP A 28 20.39 -5.02 6.36
CA ASP A 28 21.05 -4.91 5.06
C ASP A 28 22.49 -5.46 5.09
N ILE A 29 23.21 -5.38 3.96
CA ILE A 29 24.60 -5.88 3.83
C ILE A 29 25.56 -5.17 4.82
N GLU A 30 25.28 -3.92 5.16
CA GLU A 30 26.06 -3.14 6.13
C GLU A 30 25.61 -3.39 7.58
N ASN A 31 24.76 -4.40 7.82
CA ASN A 31 24.17 -4.73 9.11
C ASN A 31 23.32 -3.60 9.70
N ARG A 32 22.74 -2.74 8.85
CA ARG A 32 21.79 -1.70 9.26
C ARG A 32 20.39 -2.29 9.38
N PRO A 33 19.60 -1.91 10.41
CA PRO A 33 18.25 -2.42 10.59
C PRO A 33 17.34 -2.14 9.40
N THR A 34 16.59 -3.15 8.98
CA THR A 34 15.54 -3.02 7.97
C THR A 34 14.25 -3.68 8.43
N ASN A 35 13.13 -3.35 7.78
CA ASN A 35 11.92 -4.13 7.91
C ASN A 35 11.92 -5.36 6.99
N GLN A 36 10.87 -6.17 7.02
CA GLN A 36 10.75 -7.38 6.20
C GLN A 36 10.65 -7.14 4.67
N ARG A 37 10.60 -5.88 4.23
CA ARG A 37 10.63 -5.47 2.81
C ARG A 37 11.99 -4.89 2.40
N GLY A 38 12.92 -4.75 3.35
CA GLY A 38 14.24 -4.18 3.11
C GLY A 38 14.30 -2.66 3.24
N TYR A 39 13.26 -2.01 3.78
CA TYR A 39 13.32 -0.58 4.06
C TYR A 39 14.11 -0.32 5.34
N LEU A 40 15.02 0.64 5.30
CA LEU A 40 15.80 1.07 6.46
C LEU A 40 14.88 1.63 7.54
N ILE A 41 15.14 1.22 8.78
CA ILE A 41 14.38 1.66 9.93
C ILE A 41 15.29 2.32 10.98
N ASP A 42 14.76 3.33 11.66
CA ASP A 42 15.39 3.81 12.89
C ASP A 42 15.24 2.72 13.98
N PRO A 43 16.33 2.24 14.59
CA PRO A 43 16.27 1.14 15.57
C PRO A 43 15.54 1.48 16.87
N LYS A 44 15.29 2.77 17.16
CA LYS A 44 14.62 3.21 18.39
C LYS A 44 13.14 3.41 18.16
N SER A 45 12.74 4.07 17.07
CA SER A 45 11.33 4.35 16.79
C SER A 45 10.66 3.33 15.86
N GLY A 46 11.43 2.61 15.04
CA GLY A 46 10.92 1.75 13.98
C GLY A 46 10.44 2.51 12.75
N ASP A 47 10.64 3.83 12.71
CA ASP A 47 10.24 4.67 11.57
C ASP A 47 11.09 4.36 10.34
N ILE A 48 10.51 4.50 9.15
CA ILE A 48 11.27 4.36 7.89
C ILE A 48 12.14 5.60 7.70
N ILE A 49 13.42 5.40 7.43
CA ILE A 49 14.40 6.47 7.24
C ILE A 49 15.00 6.46 5.84
N GLU A 50 15.47 7.62 5.40
CA GLU A 50 16.19 7.78 4.13
C GLU A 50 17.65 7.31 4.28
N ASN A 51 18.15 6.62 3.25
CA ASN A 51 19.41 5.89 3.24
C ASN A 51 20.65 6.78 3.41
N LYS A 52 20.65 7.99 2.82
CA LYS A 52 21.83 8.88 2.77
C LYS A 52 21.94 9.78 3.99
N ASN A 53 20.82 10.26 4.51
CA ASN A 53 20.82 11.28 5.57
C ASN A 53 20.12 10.82 6.87
N GLY A 54 19.49 9.65 6.89
CA GLY A 54 18.76 9.13 8.05
C GLY A 54 17.51 9.92 8.41
N GLN A 55 17.04 10.81 7.52
CA GLN A 55 15.84 11.59 7.74
C GLN A 55 14.63 10.67 7.77
N LYS A 56 13.74 10.88 8.75
CA LYS A 56 12.47 10.17 8.82
C LYS A 56 11.62 10.45 7.57
N MET A 57 11.17 9.38 6.93
CA MET A 57 10.31 9.40 5.74
C MET A 57 8.87 8.99 6.05
N PHE A 58 8.67 7.96 6.88
CA PHE A 58 7.35 7.48 7.29
C PHE A 58 7.37 7.08 8.76
N ASP A 59 6.26 7.33 9.46
CA ASP A 59 6.07 6.82 10.81
C ASP A 59 5.89 5.29 10.77
N ALA A 60 6.37 4.58 11.80
CA ALA A 60 6.20 3.12 11.90
C ALA A 60 4.72 2.70 11.78
N ASP A 61 3.80 3.53 12.29
CA ASP A 61 2.35 3.31 12.26
C ASP A 61 1.72 3.46 10.86
N ASP A 62 2.41 4.10 9.91
CA ASP A 62 1.95 4.24 8.53
C ASP A 62 2.21 2.97 7.70
N ILE A 63 3.08 2.08 8.20
CA ILE A 63 3.47 0.84 7.55
C ILE A 63 2.37 -0.20 7.71
N ASP A 64 2.02 -0.88 6.62
CA ASP A 64 0.99 -1.91 6.68
C ASP A 64 1.49 -3.21 7.34
N GLU A 65 0.57 -4.14 7.60
CA GLU A 65 0.87 -5.46 8.20
C GLU A 65 1.88 -6.30 7.40
N ARG A 66 2.17 -5.91 6.15
CA ARG A 66 3.14 -6.56 5.26
C ARG A 66 4.47 -5.80 5.21
N GLY A 67 4.65 -4.74 6.01
CA GLY A 67 5.88 -3.96 6.04
C GLY A 67 5.99 -2.97 4.87
N GLU A 68 4.90 -2.71 4.16
CA GLU A 68 4.89 -1.87 2.98
C GLU A 68 4.50 -0.42 3.34
N ILE A 69 5.16 0.57 2.72
CA ILE A 69 4.83 1.98 2.89
C ILE A 69 3.47 2.32 2.24
N PRO A 70 2.82 3.43 2.60
CA PRO A 70 1.58 3.87 1.95
C PRO A 70 1.77 4.16 0.45
N ALA A 71 0.75 3.90 -0.37
CA ALA A 71 0.74 4.39 -1.75
C ALA A 71 0.68 5.94 -1.73
N PRO A 72 1.14 6.65 -2.76
CA PRO A 72 1.66 6.13 -4.02
C PRO A 72 3.12 5.66 -3.95
N PHE A 73 3.78 5.76 -2.78
CA PHE A 73 5.21 5.47 -2.66
C PHE A 73 5.53 3.97 -2.84
N CYS A 74 4.60 3.09 -2.48
CA CYS A 74 4.69 1.64 -2.74
C CYS A 74 4.04 1.19 -4.06
N VAL A 75 3.78 2.09 -5.02
CA VAL A 75 3.16 1.68 -6.29
C VAL A 75 4.11 0.74 -7.03
N GLU A 76 3.90 -0.55 -6.82
CA GLU A 76 4.45 -1.61 -7.63
C GLU A 76 3.98 -1.34 -9.07
N LYS A 77 4.88 -0.82 -9.90
CA LYS A 77 4.65 -0.50 -11.33
C LYS A 77 3.96 -1.64 -12.10
N HIS A 78 4.07 -2.87 -11.60
CA HIS A 78 3.52 -4.09 -12.20
C HIS A 78 2.26 -4.64 -11.52
N ASN A 79 1.82 -4.09 -10.39
CA ASN A 79 0.73 -4.65 -9.57
C ASN A 79 -0.33 -3.62 -9.13
N PHE A 80 -0.23 -2.40 -9.68
CA PHE A 80 -1.27 -1.38 -9.57
C PHE A 80 -2.08 -1.34 -10.87
N ASN A 81 -3.35 -1.71 -10.77
CA ASN A 81 -4.31 -1.58 -11.85
C ASN A 81 -5.49 -0.73 -11.37
N PRO A 82 -5.69 0.50 -11.89
CA PRO A 82 -6.80 1.35 -11.47
C PRO A 82 -8.17 0.70 -11.68
N HIS A 83 -8.32 -0.18 -12.68
CA HIS A 83 -9.57 -0.91 -12.90
C HIS A 83 -9.89 -1.88 -11.76
N ASP A 84 -8.89 -2.38 -11.04
CA ASP A 84 -9.12 -3.26 -9.91
C ASP A 84 -9.64 -2.49 -8.69
N LEU A 85 -9.53 -1.16 -8.65
CA LEU A 85 -10.12 -0.32 -7.60
C LEU A 85 -11.58 0.06 -7.92
N GLN A 86 -12.08 -0.20 -9.12
CA GLN A 86 -13.42 0.20 -9.55
C GLN A 86 -14.47 -0.85 -9.17
N GLY A 87 -15.65 -0.39 -8.74
CA GLY A 87 -16.81 -1.25 -8.55
C GLY A 87 -17.32 -1.84 -9.87
N ASN A 88 -18.02 -2.97 -9.79
CA ASN A 88 -18.70 -3.55 -10.95
C ASN A 88 -20.13 -2.98 -11.07
N PHE A 89 -20.38 -2.21 -12.13
CA PHE A 89 -21.65 -1.53 -12.35
C PHE A 89 -22.27 -1.87 -13.70
N ASP A 90 -23.59 -1.83 -13.75
CA ASP A 90 -24.29 -1.60 -15.02
C ASP A 90 -24.19 -0.12 -15.36
N HIS A 91 -24.37 0.19 -16.63
CA HIS A 91 -24.31 1.56 -17.12
C HIS A 91 -25.68 1.97 -17.64
N ASP A 92 -26.02 3.24 -17.45
CA ASP A 92 -27.22 3.81 -18.07
C ASP A 92 -27.02 4.00 -19.58
N GLU A 93 -28.05 4.50 -20.26
CA GLU A 93 -28.05 4.76 -21.70
C GLU A 93 -26.95 5.75 -22.14
N ASN A 94 -26.40 6.55 -21.21
CA ASN A 94 -25.33 7.51 -21.45
C ASN A 94 -23.95 6.95 -21.05
N GLY A 95 -23.86 5.67 -20.66
CA GLY A 95 -22.62 5.03 -20.24
C GLY A 95 -22.16 5.42 -18.82
N LYS A 96 -23.02 5.99 -17.97
CA LYS A 96 -22.67 6.33 -16.59
C LYS A 96 -22.94 5.15 -15.65
N PRO A 97 -22.04 4.83 -14.70
CA PRO A 97 -22.23 3.71 -13.79
C PRO A 97 -23.43 3.93 -12.85
N ILE A 98 -24.29 2.93 -12.78
CA ILE A 98 -25.45 2.88 -11.88
C ILE A 98 -25.00 2.32 -10.53
N ILE A 99 -24.80 3.22 -9.56
CA ILE A 99 -24.40 2.85 -8.19
C ILE A 99 -25.64 2.41 -7.40
N LEU A 100 -25.58 1.23 -6.81
CA LEU A 100 -26.67 0.63 -6.03
C LEU A 100 -26.62 1.08 -4.57
N LYS A 101 -27.73 0.90 -3.86
CA LYS A 101 -27.80 1.04 -2.40
C LYS A 101 -28.27 -0.26 -1.77
N ASN A 102 -27.58 -0.71 -0.72
CA ASN A 102 -28.05 -1.86 0.07
C ASN A 102 -29.18 -1.44 1.05
N SER A 103 -29.71 -2.40 1.80
CA SER A 103 -30.77 -2.16 2.81
C SER A 103 -30.37 -1.23 3.96
N ARG A 104 -29.06 -1.05 4.20
CA ARG A 104 -28.51 -0.12 5.19
C ARG A 104 -28.27 1.29 4.63
N GLY A 105 -28.53 1.49 3.33
CA GLY A 105 -28.29 2.74 2.63
C GLY A 105 -26.85 2.96 2.18
N ASP A 106 -25.95 1.98 2.36
CA ASP A 106 -24.59 2.05 1.83
C ASP A 106 -24.58 1.98 0.30
N LEU A 107 -23.70 2.75 -0.33
CA LEU A 107 -23.43 2.63 -1.76
C LEU A 107 -22.66 1.34 -2.02
N VAL A 108 -23.15 0.53 -2.95
CA VAL A 108 -22.56 -0.76 -3.31
C VAL A 108 -22.52 -0.99 -4.82
N ASP A 109 -21.63 -1.88 -5.25
CA ASP A 109 -21.59 -2.39 -6.62
C ASP A 109 -22.57 -3.57 -6.82
N LYS A 110 -22.63 -4.13 -8.04
CA LYS A 110 -23.49 -5.29 -8.38
C LYS A 110 -23.21 -6.55 -7.56
N LYS A 111 -22.02 -6.65 -6.98
CA LYS A 111 -21.62 -7.76 -6.11
C LYS A 111 -21.89 -7.46 -4.63
N GLY A 112 -22.49 -6.32 -4.32
CA GLY A 112 -22.76 -5.88 -2.95
C GLY A 112 -21.54 -5.31 -2.21
N ARG A 113 -20.41 -5.07 -2.91
CA ARG A 113 -19.20 -4.52 -2.30
C ARG A 113 -19.35 -3.01 -2.13
N ARG A 114 -18.91 -2.47 -0.99
CA ARG A 114 -19.04 -1.03 -0.71
C ARG A 114 -18.19 -0.20 -1.67
N VAL A 115 -18.77 0.90 -2.13
CA VAL A 115 -18.11 1.88 -3.01
C VAL A 115 -18.34 3.31 -2.52
N ASN A 116 -17.51 4.25 -2.97
CA ASN A 116 -17.77 5.68 -2.77
C ASN A 116 -18.68 6.25 -3.88
N LYS A 117 -19.03 7.54 -3.79
CA LYS A 117 -19.89 8.24 -4.77
C LYS A 117 -19.30 8.27 -6.19
N LYS A 118 -17.98 8.11 -6.33
CA LYS A 118 -17.28 8.05 -7.62
C LYS A 118 -17.16 6.62 -8.16
N GLY A 119 -17.69 5.62 -7.44
CA GLY A 119 -17.70 4.22 -7.85
C GLY A 119 -16.44 3.42 -7.52
N TRP A 120 -15.55 3.95 -6.67
CA TRP A 120 -14.36 3.22 -6.23
C TRP A 120 -14.66 2.33 -5.02
N LEU A 121 -14.07 1.13 -4.97
CA LEU A 121 -14.19 0.18 -3.88
C LEU A 121 -13.61 0.76 -2.58
N VAL A 122 -14.35 0.62 -1.48
CA VAL A 122 -13.95 1.14 -0.17
C VAL A 122 -14.12 0.11 0.95
N TYR A 123 -13.16 0.09 1.86
CA TYR A 123 -13.23 -0.65 3.12
C TYR A 123 -12.65 0.21 4.25
N ASN A 124 -13.38 0.34 5.38
CA ASN A 124 -13.02 1.26 6.47
C ASN A 124 -12.62 2.67 6.00
N ALA A 125 -13.31 3.17 4.97
CA ALA A 125 -13.07 4.44 4.28
C ALA A 125 -11.75 4.56 3.49
N ASN A 126 -10.92 3.52 3.46
CA ASN A 126 -9.76 3.42 2.57
C ASN A 126 -10.18 2.93 1.18
N LEU A 127 -9.42 3.29 0.14
CA LEU A 127 -9.58 2.64 -1.17
C LEU A 127 -8.89 1.28 -1.15
N VAL A 128 -9.60 0.29 -1.64
CA VAL A 128 -9.12 -1.08 -1.77
C VAL A 128 -9.24 -1.54 -3.21
N ASP A 129 -8.47 -2.55 -3.59
CA ASP A 129 -8.71 -3.25 -4.85
C ASP A 129 -9.78 -4.34 -4.73
N ARG A 130 -10.09 -5.02 -5.84
CA ARG A 130 -11.04 -6.14 -5.94
C ARG A 130 -10.71 -7.32 -5.03
N HIS A 131 -9.46 -7.43 -4.57
CA HIS A 131 -8.99 -8.45 -3.64
C HIS A 131 -9.07 -7.98 -2.17
N GLY A 132 -9.51 -6.74 -1.92
CA GLY A 132 -9.60 -6.15 -0.59
C GLY A 132 -8.29 -5.57 -0.07
N ARG A 133 -7.23 -5.54 -0.88
CA ARG A 133 -5.93 -4.98 -0.47
C ARG A 133 -6.04 -3.45 -0.42
N LYS A 134 -5.62 -2.84 0.70
CA LYS A 134 -5.55 -1.38 0.84
C LYS A 134 -4.62 -0.82 -0.24
N LYS A 135 -5.12 0.14 -1.01
CA LYS A 135 -4.35 0.86 -2.03
C LYS A 135 -4.17 2.32 -1.68
N PHE A 136 -5.14 2.98 -1.05
CA PHE A 136 -4.95 4.34 -0.54
C PHE A 136 -5.64 4.49 0.81
N ASP A 137 -4.95 5.14 1.74
CA ASP A 137 -5.56 5.54 3.01
C ASP A 137 -6.58 6.66 2.76
N ARG A 138 -7.68 6.69 3.53
CA ARG A 138 -8.68 7.76 3.46
C ARG A 138 -8.03 9.15 3.56
N ARG A 139 -7.00 9.30 4.40
CA ARG A 139 -6.28 10.55 4.62
C ARG A 139 -5.59 11.07 3.36
N GLN A 140 -5.33 10.20 2.38
CA GLN A 140 -4.68 10.55 1.11
C GLN A 140 -5.66 10.97 0.02
N LEU A 141 -6.96 10.94 0.32
CA LEU A 141 -8.06 11.15 -0.64
C LEU A 141 -8.85 12.42 -0.37
N VAL A 142 -8.44 13.17 0.65
CA VAL A 142 -8.96 14.49 0.98
C VAL A 142 -8.05 15.53 0.30
N ASP A 143 -8.66 16.40 -0.48
CA ASP A 143 -8.03 17.63 -1.00
C ASP A 143 -7.79 18.64 0.14
#